data_AF-A0A970PGG1-F1
#
_entry.id   AF-A0A970PGG1-F1
#
_cell.length_a   1.000
_cell.length_b   1.000
_cell.length_c   1.000
_cell.angle_alpha   90.00
_cell.angle_beta   90.00
_cell.angle_gamma   90.00
#
_symmetry.space_group_name_H-M   'P 1'
#
loop_
_entity.id
_entity.type
_entity.pdbx_description
1 polymer ?
#
loop_
_entity_poly.entity_id
_entity_poly.type
_entity_poly.pdbx_seq_one_letter_code
_entity_poly.pdbx_strand_id
1 'polypeptide(L)' 'IELSRPFIEISERVAHILELDYCGIDILYGENGEPIVCEVNSNAFFAAMESVSGVNVAAKYAQYIYETIYR' A
#
# COMPACT_ATOMS: atom_id res chain seq x y z
N ILE A 1 -13.77 -5.06 -1.13
CA ILE A 1 -13.61 -4.54 0.25
C ILE A 1 -13.57 -3.02 0.12
N GLU A 2 -14.46 -2.30 0.79
CA GLU A 2 -14.44 -0.85 0.81
C GLU A 2 -13.64 -0.40 2.04
N LEU A 3 -12.49 0.25 1.82
CA LEU A 3 -11.65 0.75 2.91
C LEU A 3 -12.16 2.12 3.35
N SER A 4 -12.22 2.35 4.66
CA SER A 4 -12.62 3.64 5.18
C SER A 4 -11.55 4.70 4.88
N ARG A 5 -12.00 5.93 4.66
CA ARG A 5 -11.14 7.05 4.27
C ARG A 5 -9.92 7.27 5.20
N PRO A 6 -10.04 7.18 6.54
CA PRO A 6 -8.88 7.35 7.42
C PRO A 6 -7.76 6.33 7.19
N PHE A 7 -8.10 5.09 6.84
CA PHE A 7 -7.13 4.02 6.57
C PHE A 7 -6.38 4.28 5.26
N ILE A 8 -7.07 4.82 4.26
CA ILE A 8 -6.45 5.22 2.98
C ILE A 8 -5.50 6.40 3.22
N GLU A 9 -5.99 7.46 3.87
CA GLU A 9 -5.22 8.69 4.09
C GLU A 9 -3.94 8.45 4.90
N ILE A 10 -3.98 7.62 5.94
CA ILE A 10 -2.76 7.30 6.70
C ILE A 10 -1.78 6.46 5.88
N SER A 11 -2.27 5.53 5.06
CA SER A 11 -1.43 4.68 4.22
C SER A 11 -0.67 5.52 3.18
N GLU A 12 -1.38 6.40 2.47
CA GLU A 12 -0.79 7.30 1.48
C GLU A 12 0.22 8.26 2.13
N ARG A 13 -0.13 8.81 3.32
CA ARG A 13 0.74 9.72 4.05
C ARG A 13 2.04 9.04 4.49
N VAL A 14 1.97 7.80 4.97
CA VAL A 14 3.16 7.01 5.37
C VAL A 14 4.05 6.72 4.17
N ALA A 15 3.46 6.24 3.06
CA ALA A 15 4.21 5.96 1.83
C ALA A 15 4.94 7.22 1.32
N HIS A 16 4.27 8.38 1.35
CA HIS A 16 4.87 9.66 0.95
C HIS A 16 6.00 10.10 1.90
N ILE A 17 5.79 10.02 3.23
CA ILE A 17 6.82 10.42 4.22
C ILE A 17 8.09 9.57 4.09
N LEU A 18 7.94 8.30 3.76
CA LEU A 18 9.04 7.35 3.61
C LEU A 18 9.63 7.31 2.20
N GLU A 19 9.10 8.13 1.27
CA GLU A 19 9.54 8.19 -0.13
C GLU A 19 9.51 6.82 -0.84
N LEU A 20 8.44 6.06 -0.61
CA LEU A 20 8.26 4.72 -1.17
C LEU A 20 7.34 4.75 -2.39
N ASP A 21 7.87 4.37 -3.56
CA ASP A 21 7.09 4.17 -4.79
C ASP A 21 6.09 3.01 -4.68
N TYR A 22 6.43 2.00 -3.89
CA TYR A 22 5.63 0.83 -3.64
C TYR A 22 5.93 0.29 -2.24
N CYS A 23 4.89 -0.04 -1.49
CA CYS A 23 5.02 -0.67 -0.19
C CYS A 23 3.75 -1.42 0.22
N GLY A 24 3.89 -2.32 1.20
CA GLY A 24 2.79 -2.84 2.01
C GLY A 24 2.79 -2.13 3.35
N ILE A 25 1.61 -1.78 3.86
CA ILE A 25 1.46 -1.11 5.16
C ILE A 25 0.47 -1.91 5.99
N ASP A 26 0.93 -2.38 7.14
CA ASP A 26 0.10 -3.10 8.09
C ASP A 26 -0.51 -2.11 9.08
N ILE A 27 -1.83 -2.16 9.20
CA ILE A 27 -2.61 -1.25 10.05
C ILE A 27 -3.39 -2.05 11.09
N LEU A 28 -3.28 -1.62 12.33
CA LEU A 28 -4.08 -2.10 13.45
C LEU A 28 -5.21 -1.13 13.77
N TYR A 29 -6.28 -1.64 14.36
CA TYR A 29 -7.35 -0.81 14.92
C TYR A 29 -6.95 -0.37 16.34
N GLY A 30 -6.93 0.94 16.58
CA GLY A 30 -6.80 1.52 17.91
C GLY A 30 -8.06 1.36 18.76
N GLU A 31 -8.02 1.84 20.00
CA GLU A 31 -9.09 1.64 20.98
C GLU A 31 -10.43 2.25 20.53
N ASN A 32 -10.41 3.31 19.71
CA ASN A 32 -11.60 3.96 19.16
C ASN A 32 -11.82 3.64 17.68
N GLY A 33 -11.14 2.62 17.15
CA GLY A 33 -11.20 2.22 15.74
C GLY A 33 -10.38 3.09 14.79
N GLU A 34 -9.55 4.00 15.32
CA GLU A 34 -8.59 4.78 14.54
C GLU A 34 -7.50 3.88 13.94
N PRO A 35 -6.99 4.18 12.73
CA PRO A 35 -5.94 3.38 12.13
C PRO A 35 -4.58 3.69 12.79
N ILE A 36 -3.90 2.65 13.25
CA ILE A 36 -2.55 2.73 13.81
C ILE A 36 -1.59 1.96 12.90
N VAL A 37 -0.57 2.65 12.41
CA VAL A 37 0.49 2.05 11.57
C VAL A 37 1.33 1.12 12.45
N CYS A 38 1.47 -0.13 12.03
CA CYS A 38 2.25 -1.14 12.74
C CYS A 38 3.58 -1.42 12.06
N GLU A 39 3.55 -1.67 10.75
CA GLU A 39 4.72 -2.03 9.96
C GLU A 39 4.61 -1.47 8.55
N VAL A 40 5.76 -1.14 7.94
CA VAL A 40 5.86 -0.76 6.54
C VAL A 40 6.92 -1.61 5.87
N ASN A 41 6.53 -2.29 4.80
CA ASN A 41 7.39 -3.15 3.99
C ASN A 41 7.62 -2.50 2.61
N SER A 42 8.85 -2.03 2.35
CA SER A 42 9.21 -1.39 1.07
C SER A 42 9.32 -2.34 -0.12
N ASN A 43 9.28 -3.66 0.13
CA ASN A 43 9.40 -4.72 -0.87
C ASN A 43 8.29 -5.78 -0.70
N ALA A 44 7.06 -5.32 -0.45
CA ALA A 44 5.93 -6.20 -0.19
C ALA A 44 5.71 -7.23 -1.32
N PHE A 45 5.34 -8.46 -0.92
CA PHE A 45 4.97 -9.50 -1.87
C PHE A 45 3.52 -9.33 -2.33
N PHE A 46 3.26 -9.69 -3.59
CA PHE A 46 1.98 -9.40 -4.25
C PHE A 46 0.94 -10.52 -4.09
N ALA A 47 1.36 -11.80 -4.13
CA ALA A 47 0.45 -12.93 -4.39
C ALA A 47 -0.78 -12.99 -3.47
N ALA A 48 -0.60 -12.84 -2.16
CA ALA A 48 -1.71 -12.85 -1.21
C ALA A 48 -2.63 -11.63 -1.42
N MET A 49 -2.05 -10.43 -1.57
CA MET A 49 -2.79 -9.18 -1.78
C MET A 49 -3.60 -9.22 -3.08
N GLU A 50 -3.03 -9.74 -4.17
CA GLU A 50 -3.75 -9.88 -5.44
C GLU A 50 -4.90 -10.88 -5.32
N SER A 51 -4.70 -11.99 -4.61
CA SER A 51 -5.73 -13.02 -4.43
C SER A 51 -6.98 -12.51 -3.68
N VAL A 52 -6.80 -11.57 -2.74
CA VAL A 52 -7.91 -11.01 -1.94
C VAL A 52 -8.51 -9.76 -2.55
N SER A 53 -7.71 -8.92 -3.22
CA SER A 53 -8.17 -7.65 -3.78
C SER A 53 -8.69 -7.77 -5.22
N GLY A 54 -8.25 -8.80 -5.97
CA GLY A 54 -8.49 -8.91 -7.40
C GLY A 54 -7.71 -7.88 -8.24
N VAL A 55 -6.81 -7.11 -7.62
CA VAL A 55 -5.95 -6.13 -8.29
C VAL A 55 -4.66 -6.82 -8.71
N ASN A 56 -4.26 -6.68 -9.97
CA ASN A 56 -2.94 -7.10 -10.44
C ASN A 56 -1.91 -6.02 -10.09
N VAL A 57 -1.38 -6.10 -8.86
CA VAL A 57 -0.40 -5.17 -8.29
C VAL A 57 0.94 -5.30 -9.02
N ALA A 58 1.36 -6.52 -9.38
CA ALA A 58 2.61 -6.74 -10.10
C ALA A 58 2.63 -6.03 -11.45
N ALA A 59 1.55 -6.13 -12.24
CA ALA A 59 1.45 -5.44 -13.52
C ALA A 59 1.45 -3.92 -13.37
N LYS A 60 0.73 -3.39 -12.38
CA LYS A 60 0.71 -1.94 -12.08
C LYS A 60 2.08 -1.42 -11.70
N TYR A 61 2.80 -2.13 -10.84
CA TYR A 61 4.13 -1.70 -10.42
C TYR A 61 5.16 -1.82 -11.55
N ALA A 62 5.10 -2.89 -12.35
CA ALA A 62 5.94 -3.01 -13.55
C ALA A 62 5.68 -1.88 -14.56
N GLN A 63 4.41 -1.51 -14.78
CA GLN A 63 4.05 -0.36 -15.61
C GLN A 63 4.62 0.95 -15.05
N TYR A 64 4.47 1.18 -13.74
CA TYR A 64 5.03 2.36 -13.09
C TYR A 64 6.55 2.45 -13.27
N ILE A 65 7.27 1.36 -13.04
CA ILE A 65 8.73 1.31 -13.24
C ILE A 65 9.07 1.64 -14.70
N TYR A 66 8.33 1.08 -15.66
CA TYR A 66 8.55 1.36 -17.08
C TYR A 66 8.38 2.85 -17.40
N GLU A 67 7.29 3.44 -16.93
CA GLU A 67 6.96 4.85 -17.16
C GLU A 67 7.92 5.82 -16.45
N THR A 68 8.46 5.44 -15.30
CA THR A 68 9.35 6.29 -14.50
C THR A 68 10.80 6.20 -14.95
N ILE A 69 11.27 5.03 -15.40
CA ILE A 69 12.68 4.78 -15.72
C ILE A 69 12.97 4.89 -17.22
N TYR A 70 12.05 4.46 -18.08
CA TYR A 70 12.33 4.29 -19.51
C TYR A 70 11.60 5.28 -20.43
N ARG A 71 10.64 6.03 -19.90
CA ARG A 71 9.88 7.03 -20.65
C ARG A 71 10.29 8.44 -20.22
#